data_AF-A0A3N0BIN1-F1
#
_entry.id   AF-A0A3N0BIN1-F1
#
_cell.length_a   1.000
_cell.length_b   1.000
_cell.length_c   1.000
_cell.angle_alpha   90.00
_cell.angle_beta   90.00
_cell.angle_gamma   90.00
#
_symmetry.space_group_name_H-M   'P 1'
#
loop_
_entity.id
_entity.type
_entity.pdbx_description
1 polymer ?
#
loop_
_entity_poly.entity_id
_entity_poly.type
_entity_poly.pdbx_seq_one_letter_code
_entity_poly.pdbx_strand_id
1 'polypeptide(L)' 'MGQTKFKATFKSYFGASPNAFVTEARMEEAAELLRTTNIPVADIAEKVGYRKPAAFSEAFRRHTGIAPSAMHGKRIR' A
#
# COMPACT_ATOMS: atom_id res chain seq x y z
N MET A 1 -0.64 -22.56 -22.03
CA MET A 1 0.34 -22.76 -20.93
C MET A 1 -0.25 -22.20 -19.65
N GLY A 2 -0.32 -23.01 -18.58
CA GLY A 2 -1.15 -22.77 -17.39
C GLY A 2 -0.59 -21.78 -16.37
N GLN A 3 -1.50 -21.09 -15.69
CA GLN A 3 -1.29 -20.00 -14.71
C GLN A 3 -0.56 -20.43 -13.42
N THR A 4 -0.10 -21.68 -13.34
CA THR A 4 0.36 -22.31 -12.09
C THR A 4 1.87 -22.18 -11.86
N LYS A 5 2.68 -21.84 -12.89
CA LYS A 5 4.16 -21.79 -12.76
C LYS A 5 4.72 -20.45 -12.28
N PHE A 6 4.01 -19.34 -12.45
CA PHE A 6 4.56 -18.02 -12.10
C PHE A 6 4.63 -17.76 -10.59
N LYS A 7 3.76 -18.41 -9.80
CA LYS A 7 3.73 -18.26 -8.34
C LYS A 7 4.86 -19.01 -7.62
N ALA A 8 5.42 -20.05 -8.23
CA ALA A 8 6.44 -20.88 -7.59
C ALA A 8 7.85 -20.29 -7.70
N THR A 9 8.20 -19.67 -8.83
CA THR A 9 9.56 -19.18 -9.07
C THR A 9 9.89 -17.90 -8.28
N PHE A 10 8.89 -17.10 -7.93
CA PHE A 10 9.10 -15.84 -7.18
C PHE A 10 9.38 -16.05 -5.69
N LYS A 11 8.83 -17.11 -5.09
CA LYS A 11 9.00 -17.43 -3.66
C LYS A 11 10.44 -17.85 -3.32
N SER A 12 11.17 -18.36 -4.32
CA SER A 12 12.53 -18.89 -4.14
C SER A 12 13.63 -17.82 -4.11
N TYR A 13 13.34 -16.58 -4.51
CA TYR A 13 14.32 -15.49 -4.54
C TYR A 13 14.12 -14.43 -3.44
N PHE A 14 12.89 -14.23 -2.94
CA PHE A 14 12.59 -13.09 -2.06
C PHE A 14 11.95 -13.44 -0.70
N GLY A 15 11.68 -14.72 -0.40
CA GLY A 15 11.14 -15.13 0.91
C GLY A 15 9.72 -14.63 1.24
N ALA A 16 9.17 -13.71 0.44
CA ALA A 16 7.83 -13.14 0.56
C ALA A 16 6.99 -13.45 -0.69
N SER A 17 5.67 -13.53 -0.53
CA SER A 17 4.76 -13.75 -1.67
C SER A 17 4.83 -12.55 -2.63
N PRO A 18 4.66 -12.73 -3.96
CA PRO A 18 4.64 -11.61 -4.93
C PRO A 18 3.72 -10.46 -4.52
N ASN A 19 2.59 -10.79 -3.92
CA ASN A 19 1.63 -9.82 -3.40
C ASN A 19 2.19 -8.97 -2.25
N ALA A 20 3.07 -9.51 -1.41
CA ALA A 20 3.69 -8.77 -0.31
C ALA A 20 4.67 -7.74 -0.85
N PHE A 21 5.49 -8.09 -1.85
CA PHE A 21 6.42 -7.14 -2.48
C PHE A 21 5.68 -5.98 -3.16
N VAL A 22 4.62 -6.28 -3.90
CA VAL A 22 3.76 -5.24 -4.51
C VAL A 22 3.08 -4.40 -3.43
N THR A 23 2.69 -5.00 -2.30
CA THR A 23 2.09 -4.25 -1.20
C THR A 23 3.10 -3.30 -0.58
N GLU A 24 4.34 -3.75 -0.34
CA GLU A 24 5.42 -2.93 0.21
C GLU A 24 5.68 -1.70 -0.66
N ALA A 25 5.93 -1.89 -1.96
CA ALA A 25 6.13 -0.79 -2.90
C ALA A 25 4.96 0.21 -2.92
N ARG A 26 3.71 -0.29 -2.86
CA ARG A 26 2.51 0.57 -2.78
C ARG A 26 2.45 1.38 -1.48
N MET A 27 2.88 0.79 -0.36
CA MET A 27 2.88 1.48 0.94
C MET A 27 3.96 2.56 1.02
N GLU A 28 5.13 2.31 0.42
CA GLU A 28 6.19 3.31 0.29
C GLU A 28 5.72 4.51 -0.54
N GLU A 29 5.13 4.27 -1.72
CA GLU A 29 4.56 5.33 -2.55
C GLU A 29 3.44 6.09 -1.82
N ALA A 30 2.54 5.38 -1.12
CA ALA A 30 1.51 6.01 -0.32
C ALA A 30 2.08 6.90 0.79
N ALA A 31 3.13 6.44 1.48
CA ALA A 31 3.78 7.21 2.55
C ALA A 31 4.48 8.47 2.01
N GLU A 32 5.02 8.42 0.80
CA GLU A 32 5.52 9.61 0.12
C GLU A 32 4.38 10.58 -0.19
N LEU A 33 3.31 10.11 -0.84
CA LEU A 33 2.14 10.93 -1.18
C LEU A 33 1.50 11.57 0.05
N LEU A 34 1.37 10.83 1.16
CA LEU A 34 0.81 11.34 2.41
C LEU A 34 1.64 12.47 3.03
N ARG A 35 2.96 12.49 2.77
CA ARG A 35 3.90 13.49 3.30
C ARG A 35 4.07 14.69 2.36
N THR A 36 4.06 14.46 1.05
CA THR A 36 4.38 15.48 0.05
C THR A 36 3.14 16.15 -0.53
N THR A 37 1.97 15.51 -0.44
CA THR A 37 0.72 16.00 -1.01
C THR A 37 -0.35 16.24 0.05
N ASN A 38 -1.33 17.08 -0.28
CA ASN A 38 -2.49 17.38 0.56
C ASN A 38 -3.79 16.81 -0.05
N ILE A 39 -3.68 15.72 -0.83
CA ILE A 39 -4.84 15.06 -1.40
C ILE A 39 -5.45 14.09 -0.38
N PRO A 40 -6.78 13.89 -0.37
CA PRO A 40 -7.43 13.02 0.62
C PRO A 40 -6.86 11.60 0.62
N VAL A 41 -6.87 10.97 1.80
CA VAL A 41 -6.45 9.57 1.98
C VAL A 41 -7.22 8.61 1.06
N ALA A 42 -8.46 8.93 0.71
CA ALA A 42 -9.26 8.16 -0.24
C ALA A 42 -8.66 8.19 -1.66
N ASP A 43 -8.28 9.36 -2.16
CA ASP A 43 -7.62 9.51 -3.47
C ASP A 43 -6.24 8.83 -3.50
N ILE A 44 -5.49 8.89 -2.39
CA ILE A 44 -4.21 8.17 -2.26
C ILE A 44 -4.44 6.66 -2.35
N ALA A 45 -5.47 6.15 -1.67
CA ALA A 45 -5.83 4.74 -1.73
C ALA A 45 -6.13 4.31 -3.18
N GLU A 46 -6.91 5.10 -3.92
CA GLU A 46 -7.20 4.80 -5.33
C GLU A 46 -5.94 4.84 -6.21
N LYS A 47 -5.05 5.83 -6.01
CA LYS A 47 -3.78 5.94 -6.73
C LYS A 47 -2.87 4.73 -6.54
N VAL A 48 -2.76 4.23 -5.31
CA VAL A 48 -1.95 3.04 -5.00
C VAL A 48 -2.69 1.71 -5.25
N GLY A 49 -3.86 1.76 -5.89
CA GLY A 49 -4.59 0.59 -6.39
C GLY A 49 -5.54 -0.07 -5.40
N TYR A 50 -6.02 0.66 -4.38
CA TYR A 50 -7.04 0.22 -3.44
C TYR A 50 -8.40 0.84 -3.77
N ARG A 51 -9.38 0.00 -4.12
CA ARG A 51 -10.78 0.44 -4.33
C ARG A 51 -11.49 0.89 -3.05
N LYS A 52 -11.02 0.42 -1.88
CA LYS A 52 -11.63 0.70 -0.58
C LYS A 52 -10.60 1.40 0.31
N PRO A 53 -10.82 2.67 0.70
CA PRO A 53 -9.91 3.41 1.59
C PRO A 53 -9.69 2.72 2.94
N ALA A 54 -10.69 1.99 3.45
CA ALA A 54 -10.55 1.22 4.69
C ALA A 54 -9.53 0.08 4.57
N ALA A 55 -9.53 -0.65 3.45
CA ALA A 55 -8.58 -1.73 3.20
C ALA A 55 -7.15 -1.19 3.03
N PHE A 56 -7.01 -0.03 2.37
CA PHE A 56 -5.75 0.69 2.32
C PHE A 56 -5.28 1.09 3.73
N SER A 57 -6.16 1.69 4.53
CA SER A 57 -5.81 2.16 5.87
C SER A 57 -5.34 1.05 6.79
N GLU A 58 -5.98 -0.13 6.72
CA GLU A 58 -5.55 -1.30 7.49
C GLU A 58 -4.20 -1.85 7.01
N ALA A 59 -4.00 -1.97 5.69
CA ALA A 59 -2.72 -2.42 5.13
C ALA A 59 -1.58 -1.43 5.44
N PHE A 60 -1.83 -0.14 5.31
CA PHE A 60 -0.89 0.94 5.62
C PHE A 60 -0.51 0.93 7.09
N ARG A 61 -1.48 0.79 8.00
CA ARG A 61 -1.20 0.69 9.44
C ARG A 61 -0.42 -0.56 9.79
N ARG A 62 -0.71 -1.70 9.15
CA ARG A 62 0.06 -2.93 9.35
C ARG A 62 1.51 -2.81 8.87
N HIS A 63 1.76 -2.00 7.85
CA HIS A 63 3.09 -1.82 7.28
C HIS A 63 3.92 -0.73 8.00
N THR A 64 3.32 0.43 8.25
CA THR A 64 4.02 1.61 8.81
C THR A 64 3.83 1.79 10.32
N GLY A 65 2.93 1.02 10.94
CA GLY A 65 2.60 1.12 12.36
C GLY A 65 1.62 2.24 12.73
N ILE A 66 1.36 3.19 11.83
CA ILE A 66 0.46 4.33 12.07
C ILE A 66 -0.65 4.41 11.01
N ALA A 67 -1.77 5.03 11.36
CA ALA A 67 -2.84 5.25 10.40
C ALA A 67 -2.40 6.25 9.32
N PRO A 68 -2.83 6.10 8.05
CA PRO A 68 -2.50 7.06 7.00
C PRO A 68 -2.97 8.47 7.35
N SER A 69 -4.12 8.62 8.03
CA SER A 69 -4.61 9.91 8.52
C SER A 69 -3.76 10.55 9.62
N ALA A 70 -2.91 9.78 10.29
CA ALA A 70 -1.96 10.31 11.29
C ALA A 70 -0.68 10.81 10.61
N MET A 71 -0.25 10.17 9.52
CA MET A 71 0.85 10.64 8.69
C MET A 71 0.42 11.84 7.81
N HIS A 72 -0.81 11.80 7.31
CA HIS A 72 -1.42 12.91 6.60
C HIS A 72 -1.63 14.06 7.58
N GLY A 73 -0.86 15.13 7.42
CA GLY A 73 -0.94 16.33 8.26
C GLY A 73 -2.34 16.92 8.19
N LYS A 74 -3.21 16.53 9.13
CA LYS A 74 -4.63 16.87 9.12
C LYS A 74 -4.79 18.38 9.27
N ARG A 75 -5.12 19.08 8.17
CA ARG A 75 -5.92 20.31 8.25
C ARG A 75 -7.35 19.86 8.53
N ILE A 76 -7.68 19.82 9.82
CA ILE A 76 -9.06 19.79 10.30
C ILE A 76 -9.74 21.01 9.68
N ARG A 77 -10.77 20.79 8.85
CA ARG A 77 -11.79 21.82 8.60
C ARG A 77 -12.77 21.80 9.76
#